data_AF-A0A4T0CLL4-F1
#
_entry.id   AF-A0A4T0CLL4-F1
#
_cell.length_a   1.000
_cell.length_b   1.000
_cell.length_c   1.000
_cell.angle_alpha   90.00
_cell.angle_beta   90.00
_cell.angle_gamma   90.00
#
_symmetry.space_group_name_H-M   'P 1'
#
loop_
_entity.id
_entity.type
_entity.pdbx_description
1 polymer ?
#
loop_
_entity_poly.entity_id
_entity_poly.type
_entity_poly.pdbx_seq_one_letter_code
_entity_poly.pdbx_strand_id
1 'polypeptide(L)'
;MAGLRLLTLLASVALLLCFFPSCSVSSASYGTVTSAYVHAQSDTEGPLHTTNHVKRYGSGAPYWMSQIPRQGKVVYGTNSSYPVWRNVKDYGAKGDGVTDDTDAINNATFAGGRCQYPCESQTTAPAIVYFPPGTYAISRPLVMLYYTQFIGDANSLPVILGLPNFYGIALLDSDPYLPYGLSWYANQNNMWRQVRNFVLDIRQIPKGTAHCLHWQVAQGTSLQNIVFEMTEGGDNNKQMGIFMDNGSALYLEDLIFNGGGVGFFSGNQQFTCRNLTFNNCQTAIYQNWNWLFAYKDIVINNAKIGIDMTQGGDVITTGSISLQDATMNNVEIGVLTTFSGNSTPASAGTLLLDNVNFVNTPVAVQLSPSNATILEGNQKIASWAQGRVYTAYESSYEENNLTCYGPAAKFDRVQQLVEPPPKSPSLLTPDGSFYTRSRPQYEGVPVENFISIKTYGCAGDGVTDDTA
;
A
#
# COMPACT_ATOMS: atom_id res chain seq x y z
N MET A 1 21.42 15.37 43.71
CA MET A 1 20.25 15.31 44.62
C MET A 1 19.10 15.97 43.87
N ALA A 2 18.26 15.18 43.20
CA ALA A 2 16.94 14.73 43.69
C ALA A 2 16.00 15.94 43.90
N GLY A 3 14.86 16.12 43.26
CA GLY A 3 13.94 15.29 42.48
C GLY A 3 12.55 15.96 42.52
N LEU A 4 11.54 15.26 41.98
CA LEU A 4 10.09 15.56 42.03
C LEU A 4 9.60 16.67 41.05
N ARG A 5 8.57 16.49 40.21
CA ARG A 5 7.68 15.37 39.86
C ARG A 5 7.21 15.58 38.41
N LEU A 6 7.31 14.54 37.57
CA LEU A 6 6.46 14.36 36.41
C LEU A 6 5.68 13.05 36.64
N LEU A 7 4.41 13.18 36.99
CA LEU A 7 3.47 12.06 37.14
C LEU A 7 2.20 12.52 36.45
N THR A 8 1.88 11.88 35.32
CA THR A 8 0.57 11.35 34.90
C THR A 8 0.51 11.28 33.37
N LEU A 9 0.80 10.11 32.80
CA LEU A 9 0.03 9.54 31.68
C LEU A 9 0.51 8.08 31.45
N LEU A 10 0.04 7.17 32.30
CA LEU A 10 0.17 5.72 32.11
C LEU A 10 -1.10 5.08 32.69
N ALA A 11 -2.06 4.84 31.81
CA ALA A 11 -3.31 4.10 32.02
C ALA A 11 -3.88 3.87 30.61
N SER A 12 -4.25 2.68 30.13
CA SER A 12 -4.30 1.33 30.69
C SER A 12 -4.45 0.38 29.50
N VAL A 13 -3.66 -0.69 29.41
CA VAL A 13 -3.95 -1.84 28.55
C VAL A 13 -4.24 -3.01 29.48
N ALA A 14 -5.53 -3.26 29.75
CA ALA A 14 -5.96 -4.45 30.47
C ALA A 14 -6.14 -5.59 29.46
N LEU A 15 -5.26 -6.58 29.54
CA LEU A 15 -5.35 -7.82 28.78
C LEU A 15 -6.32 -8.76 29.50
N LEU A 16 -7.47 -9.06 28.89
CA LEU A 16 -8.45 -10.00 29.43
C LEU A 16 -8.00 -11.44 29.06
N LEU A 17 -7.39 -12.15 30.00
CA LEU A 17 -7.10 -13.58 29.88
C LEU A 17 -8.30 -14.38 30.42
N CYS A 18 -9.08 -14.97 29.52
CA CYS A 18 -10.09 -15.96 29.90
C CYS A 18 -9.43 -17.34 30.08
N PHE A 19 -9.42 -17.84 31.32
CA PHE A 19 -9.16 -19.24 31.64
C PHE A 19 -10.35 -20.11 31.23
N PHE A 20 -10.14 -21.10 30.37
CA PHE A 20 -11.09 -22.20 30.15
C PHE A 20 -10.59 -23.45 30.88
N PRO A 21 -11.36 -24.03 31.82
CA PRO A 21 -11.06 -25.35 32.34
C PRO A 21 -11.42 -26.42 31.32
N SER A 22 -10.53 -27.39 31.19
CA SER A 22 -10.63 -28.60 30.41
C SER A 22 -11.89 -29.41 30.75
N CYS A 23 -12.72 -29.68 29.73
CA CYS A 23 -13.72 -30.73 29.77
C CYS A 23 -13.52 -31.67 28.58
N SER A 24 -13.18 -32.91 28.90
CA SER A 24 -13.09 -34.06 28.00
C SER A 24 -14.46 -34.37 27.38
N VAL A 25 -14.52 -34.50 26.05
CA VAL A 25 -15.69 -35.08 25.37
C VAL A 25 -15.23 -36.17 24.42
N SER A 26 -15.87 -37.32 24.58
CA SER A 26 -15.70 -38.59 23.89
C SER A 26 -15.97 -38.51 22.38
N SER A 27 -15.19 -39.29 21.64
CA SER A 27 -15.32 -39.58 20.21
C SER A 27 -16.70 -40.15 19.84
N ALA A 28 -17.37 -39.53 18.86
CA ALA A 28 -18.44 -40.13 18.08
C ALA A 28 -18.18 -39.88 16.59
N SER A 29 -18.27 -40.94 15.81
CA SER A 29 -18.06 -41.07 14.37
C SER A 29 -19.30 -40.62 13.55
N TYR A 30 -19.15 -40.68 12.21
CA TYR A 30 -20.09 -40.38 11.11
C TYR A 30 -20.06 -38.93 10.59
N GLY A 31 -19.94 -38.64 9.29
CA GLY A 31 -19.94 -39.48 8.08
C GLY A 31 -19.55 -38.64 6.86
N THR A 32 -19.13 -39.33 5.80
CA THR A 32 -18.60 -38.80 4.54
C THR A 32 -19.68 -38.05 3.75
N VAL A 33 -19.46 -36.78 3.43
CA VAL A 33 -20.25 -36.03 2.43
C VAL A 33 -19.34 -35.70 1.26
N THR A 34 -19.53 -36.43 0.17
CA THR A 34 -18.93 -36.16 -1.14
C THR A 34 -19.60 -34.93 -1.76
N SER A 35 -18.90 -33.80 -1.83
CA SER A 35 -19.31 -32.66 -2.66
C SER A 35 -18.60 -32.72 -4.00
N ALA A 36 -19.35 -33.05 -5.05
CA ALA A 36 -18.90 -32.99 -6.42
C ALA A 36 -18.81 -31.51 -6.85
N TYR A 37 -17.59 -30.99 -6.92
CA TYR A 37 -17.33 -29.70 -7.56
C TYR A 37 -17.28 -29.88 -9.07
N VAL A 38 -18.18 -29.18 -9.76
CA VAL A 38 -18.24 -29.06 -11.21
C VAL A 38 -17.03 -28.26 -11.68
N HIS A 39 -16.07 -28.94 -12.30
CA HIS A 39 -15.01 -28.34 -13.10
C HIS A 39 -15.60 -27.72 -14.37
N ALA A 40 -15.35 -26.43 -14.60
CA ALA A 40 -15.41 -25.83 -15.92
C ALA A 40 -14.56 -24.55 -15.97
N GLN A 41 -13.28 -24.68 -16.32
CA GLN A 41 -12.70 -24.19 -17.59
C GLN A 41 -11.17 -24.31 -17.55
N SER A 42 -10.62 -24.64 -18.72
CA SER A 42 -9.23 -25.01 -18.96
C SER A 42 -8.30 -23.81 -18.99
N ASP A 43 -7.27 -23.85 -18.15
CA ASP A 43 -6.08 -23.02 -18.25
C ASP A 43 -5.28 -23.43 -19.50
N THR A 44 -5.31 -22.59 -20.54
CA THR A 44 -4.37 -22.68 -21.66
C THR A 44 -3.27 -21.64 -21.48
N GLU A 45 -2.14 -22.14 -20.97
CA GLU A 45 -0.74 -21.74 -21.23
C GLU A 45 -0.38 -20.24 -21.21
N GLY A 46 -0.07 -19.75 -20.01
CA GLY A 46 0.98 -18.74 -19.78
C GLY A 46 2.08 -19.34 -18.88
N PRO A 47 3.34 -18.84 -18.92
CA PRO A 47 4.41 -19.37 -18.08
C PRO A 47 4.03 -19.28 -16.59
N LEU A 48 4.31 -20.36 -15.85
CA LEU A 48 3.76 -20.71 -14.53
C LEU A 48 4.13 -19.78 -13.34
N HIS A 49 4.64 -18.57 -13.57
CA HIS A 49 5.11 -17.66 -12.52
C HIS A 49 4.71 -16.18 -12.71
N THR A 50 3.67 -15.88 -13.50
CA THR A 50 3.13 -14.50 -13.63
C THR A 50 1.81 -14.35 -12.89
N THR A 51 1.80 -14.50 -11.56
CA THR A 51 0.65 -14.06 -10.79
C THR A 51 0.73 -12.55 -10.56
N ASN A 52 -0.29 -11.85 -11.07
CA ASN A 52 -0.94 -10.69 -10.46
C ASN A 52 -0.56 -9.28 -10.95
N HIS A 53 -1.09 -8.93 -12.12
CA HIS A 53 -2.08 -7.85 -12.34
C HIS A 53 -2.12 -7.64 -13.86
N VAL A 54 -2.88 -8.47 -14.58
CA VAL A 54 -3.15 -8.18 -15.99
C VAL A 54 -4.02 -6.93 -16.01
N LYS A 55 -3.64 -5.94 -16.82
CA LYS A 55 -4.45 -4.74 -17.06
C LYS A 55 -5.90 -5.17 -17.33
N ARG A 56 -6.80 -4.87 -16.39
CA ARG A 56 -8.20 -5.27 -16.48
C ARG A 56 -8.87 -4.36 -17.50
N TYR A 57 -9.09 -4.86 -18.72
CA TYR A 57 -9.92 -4.19 -19.72
C TYR A 57 -11.34 -4.72 -19.64
N GLY A 58 -12.29 -3.80 -19.74
CA GLY A 58 -13.70 -4.01 -19.42
C GLY A 58 -14.51 -4.78 -20.45
N SER A 59 -15.72 -5.14 -20.02
CA SER A 59 -16.76 -5.91 -20.74
C SER A 59 -17.37 -5.23 -21.97
N GLY A 60 -16.83 -4.08 -22.42
CA GLY A 60 -17.45 -3.23 -23.46
C GLY A 60 -18.61 -2.36 -22.97
N ALA A 61 -19.05 -2.48 -21.71
CA ALA A 61 -20.11 -1.67 -21.11
C ALA A 61 -19.54 -0.45 -20.34
N PRO A 62 -20.29 0.66 -20.18
CA PRO A 62 -19.91 1.75 -19.29
C PRO A 62 -19.75 1.26 -17.85
N TYR A 63 -18.78 1.80 -17.11
CA TYR A 63 -18.63 1.47 -15.69
C TYR A 63 -19.87 1.95 -14.90
N TRP A 64 -20.50 1.07 -14.10
CA TRP A 64 -21.75 1.36 -13.37
C TRP A 64 -21.67 2.66 -12.56
N MET A 65 -20.49 2.94 -12.01
CA MET A 65 -20.26 4.11 -11.19
C MET A 65 -20.40 5.41 -11.98
N SER A 66 -20.35 5.41 -13.32
CA SER A 66 -20.64 6.58 -14.17
C SER A 66 -22.15 6.81 -14.37
N GLN A 67 -22.95 5.73 -14.33
CA GLN A 67 -24.38 5.75 -14.68
C GLN A 67 -25.29 5.87 -13.45
N ILE A 68 -24.82 5.45 -12.28
CA ILE A 68 -25.67 5.36 -11.09
C ILE A 68 -26.25 6.73 -10.68
N PRO A 69 -27.56 6.83 -10.35
CA PRO A 69 -28.17 8.06 -9.87
C PRO A 69 -27.43 8.67 -8.67
N ARG A 70 -27.18 9.99 -8.72
CA ARG A 70 -26.49 10.71 -7.63
C ARG A 70 -27.48 11.16 -6.56
N GLN A 71 -27.53 10.40 -5.47
CA GLN A 71 -28.44 10.67 -4.33
C GLN A 71 -27.69 10.99 -3.03
N GLY A 72 -26.35 10.91 -3.04
CA GLY A 72 -25.50 11.21 -1.89
C GLY A 72 -25.62 12.67 -1.45
N LYS A 73 -25.64 12.91 -0.14
CA LYS A 73 -25.69 14.25 0.47
C LYS A 73 -24.74 14.31 1.65
N VAL A 74 -24.21 15.49 1.93
CA VAL A 74 -23.40 15.74 3.13
C VAL A 74 -24.34 16.15 4.25
N VAL A 75 -24.57 15.26 5.20
CA VAL A 75 -25.57 15.43 6.27
C VAL A 75 -25.23 16.59 7.20
N TYR A 76 -24.01 16.61 7.71
CA TYR A 76 -23.56 17.63 8.68
C TYR A 76 -22.83 18.81 8.02
N GLY A 77 -23.06 19.03 6.72
CA GLY A 77 -22.51 20.15 5.96
C GLY A 77 -23.40 21.38 6.02
N THR A 78 -22.82 22.57 5.81
CA THR A 78 -23.57 23.84 5.78
C THR A 78 -24.13 24.19 4.40
N ASN A 79 -23.66 23.51 3.35
CA ASN A 79 -24.08 23.76 1.97
C ASN A 79 -25.05 22.66 1.49
N SER A 80 -26.34 23.00 1.37
CA SER A 80 -27.40 22.08 0.93
C SER A 80 -27.25 21.62 -0.53
N SER A 81 -26.51 22.37 -1.35
CA SER A 81 -26.22 22.07 -2.75
C SER A 81 -24.80 21.54 -2.96
N TYR A 82 -24.15 21.04 -1.90
CA TYR A 82 -22.79 20.53 -1.97
C TYR A 82 -22.66 19.34 -2.94
N PRO A 83 -21.82 19.42 -3.99
CA PRO A 83 -21.72 18.38 -5.00
C PRO A 83 -20.77 17.27 -4.55
N VAL A 84 -21.26 16.17 -3.94
CA VAL A 84 -20.37 15.06 -3.52
C VAL A 84 -19.68 14.38 -4.72
N TRP A 85 -20.43 14.18 -5.80
CA TRP A 85 -19.94 13.61 -7.06
C TRP A 85 -19.53 14.72 -8.03
N ARG A 86 -18.33 14.61 -8.60
CA ARG A 86 -17.84 15.50 -9.65
C ARG A 86 -17.27 14.66 -10.79
N ASN A 87 -17.83 14.77 -12.00
CA ASN A 87 -17.18 14.24 -13.20
C ASN A 87 -16.30 15.35 -13.78
N VAL A 88 -15.00 15.09 -13.99
CA VAL A 88 -14.06 16.12 -14.46
C VAL A 88 -14.46 16.76 -15.80
N LYS A 89 -15.20 16.03 -16.66
CA LYS A 89 -15.70 16.58 -17.92
C LYS A 89 -16.79 17.63 -17.74
N ASP A 90 -17.55 17.58 -16.65
CA ASP A 90 -18.54 18.60 -16.30
C ASP A 90 -17.86 19.93 -15.88
N TYR A 91 -16.57 19.87 -15.53
CA TYR A 91 -15.74 21.01 -15.18
C TYR A 91 -14.84 21.47 -16.34
N GLY A 92 -15.02 20.91 -17.54
CA GLY A 92 -14.37 21.35 -18.76
C GLY A 92 -13.22 20.48 -19.26
N ALA A 93 -12.84 19.43 -18.54
CA ALA A 93 -11.76 18.53 -18.96
C ALA A 93 -12.13 17.83 -20.28
N LYS A 94 -11.20 17.76 -21.22
CA LYS A 94 -11.40 17.16 -22.54
C LYS A 94 -11.04 15.68 -22.54
N GLY A 95 -9.94 15.31 -21.90
CA GLY A 95 -9.42 13.94 -21.92
C GLY A 95 -8.96 13.49 -23.31
N ASP A 96 -8.47 14.42 -24.14
CA ASP A 96 -8.03 14.19 -25.53
C ASP A 96 -6.51 13.99 -25.69
N GLY A 97 -5.74 14.15 -24.62
CA GLY A 97 -4.29 14.02 -24.57
C GLY A 97 -3.51 15.23 -25.09
N VAL A 98 -4.20 16.31 -25.46
CA VAL A 98 -3.59 17.52 -26.04
C VAL A 98 -3.98 18.77 -25.26
N THR A 99 -5.26 18.92 -24.92
CA THR A 99 -5.75 20.03 -24.10
C THR A 99 -5.21 19.88 -22.68
N ASP A 100 -4.65 20.96 -22.14
CA ASP A 100 -4.26 21.00 -20.73
C ASP A 100 -5.50 21.03 -19.84
N ASP A 101 -5.78 19.89 -19.20
CA ASP A 101 -6.96 19.66 -18.37
C ASP A 101 -6.74 20.03 -16.89
N THR A 102 -5.58 20.60 -16.54
CA THR A 102 -5.19 20.78 -15.15
C THR A 102 -6.16 21.66 -14.36
N ASP A 103 -6.59 22.78 -14.95
CA ASP A 103 -7.50 23.72 -14.30
C ASP A 103 -8.89 23.10 -14.13
N ALA A 104 -9.40 22.40 -15.13
CA ALA A 104 -10.70 21.74 -15.07
C ALA A 104 -10.75 20.69 -13.95
N ILE A 105 -9.71 19.85 -13.83
CA ILE A 105 -9.65 18.79 -12.82
C ILE A 105 -9.47 19.38 -11.40
N ASN A 106 -8.62 20.40 -11.24
CA ASN A 106 -8.51 21.09 -9.96
C ASN A 106 -9.82 21.81 -9.60
N ASN A 107 -10.51 22.44 -10.55
CA ASN A 107 -11.82 23.05 -10.30
C ASN A 107 -12.85 22.01 -9.80
N ALA A 108 -12.88 20.81 -10.37
CA ALA A 108 -13.71 19.71 -9.87
C ALA A 108 -13.36 19.33 -8.42
N THR A 109 -12.07 19.33 -8.09
CA THR A 109 -11.57 18.97 -6.76
C THR A 109 -11.86 20.02 -5.69
N PHE A 110 -11.81 21.31 -6.05
CA PHE A 110 -12.03 22.44 -5.14
C PHE A 110 -13.50 22.84 -5.00
N ALA A 111 -14.38 22.37 -5.88
CA ALA A 111 -15.80 22.71 -5.88
C ALA A 111 -16.51 22.40 -4.55
N GLY A 112 -17.27 23.38 -4.06
CA GLY A 112 -18.11 23.25 -2.86
C GLY A 112 -17.51 23.83 -1.58
N GLY A 113 -16.40 24.58 -1.64
CA GLY A 113 -15.81 25.24 -0.46
C GLY A 113 -15.21 24.24 0.52
N ARG A 114 -14.24 23.46 0.05
CA ARG A 114 -13.70 22.29 0.77
C ARG A 114 -12.53 22.65 1.68
N CYS A 115 -12.08 21.66 2.45
CA CYS A 115 -10.91 21.74 3.33
C CYS A 115 -9.59 21.83 2.55
N GLN A 116 -9.29 23.04 2.09
CA GLN A 116 -7.98 23.48 1.62
C GLN A 116 -7.26 24.24 2.73
N TYR A 117 -5.94 24.46 2.62
CA TYR A 117 -5.20 25.28 3.58
C TYR A 117 -5.91 26.62 3.85
N PRO A 118 -6.04 27.08 5.11
CA PRO A 118 -5.44 26.55 6.34
C PRO A 118 -6.30 25.52 7.10
N CYS A 119 -7.27 24.86 6.46
CA CYS A 119 -8.06 23.81 7.10
C CYS A 119 -7.20 22.58 7.43
N GLU A 120 -7.19 22.18 8.71
CA GLU A 120 -6.41 21.03 9.19
C GLU A 120 -7.01 19.67 8.80
N SER A 121 -8.34 19.53 8.92
CA SER A 121 -9.09 18.33 8.56
C SER A 121 -10.59 18.61 8.49
N GLN A 122 -11.35 17.81 7.72
CA GLN A 122 -12.81 17.94 7.66
C GLN A 122 -13.49 16.66 7.16
N THR A 123 -14.54 16.22 7.84
CA THR A 123 -15.38 15.08 7.41
C THR A 123 -16.67 15.49 6.70
N THR A 124 -17.02 16.77 6.74
CA THR A 124 -18.25 17.35 6.17
C THR A 124 -18.03 17.96 4.78
N ALA A 125 -16.97 17.56 4.07
CA ALA A 125 -16.69 18.00 2.71
C ALA A 125 -16.05 16.89 1.83
N PRO A 126 -16.67 15.69 1.75
CA PRO A 126 -16.12 14.58 0.98
C PRO A 126 -16.18 14.83 -0.53
N ALA A 127 -15.25 14.25 -1.27
CA ALA A 127 -15.31 14.28 -2.72
C ALA A 127 -15.05 12.97 -3.42
N ILE A 128 -15.92 12.65 -4.38
CA ILE A 128 -15.65 11.68 -5.43
C ILE A 128 -15.42 12.48 -6.71
N VAL A 129 -14.17 12.55 -7.15
CA VAL A 129 -13.77 13.13 -8.43
C VAL A 129 -13.57 11.98 -9.41
N TYR A 130 -14.48 11.90 -10.37
CA TYR A 130 -14.57 10.82 -11.34
C TYR A 130 -13.94 11.21 -12.67
N PHE A 131 -13.15 10.30 -13.23
CA PHE A 131 -12.44 10.45 -14.49
C PHE A 131 -12.97 9.42 -15.49
N PRO A 132 -13.82 9.83 -16.45
CA PRO A 132 -14.21 8.98 -17.57
C PRO A 132 -12.98 8.55 -18.40
N PRO A 133 -13.11 7.52 -19.26
CA PRO A 133 -12.04 7.15 -20.18
C PRO A 133 -11.53 8.34 -21.00
N GLY A 134 -10.21 8.42 -21.16
CA GLY A 134 -9.52 9.50 -21.86
C GLY A 134 -8.08 9.68 -21.40
N THR A 135 -7.36 10.56 -22.08
CA THR A 135 -6.00 10.98 -21.70
C THR A 135 -6.06 12.44 -21.27
N TYR A 136 -5.79 12.71 -20.01
CA TYR A 136 -5.84 14.05 -19.42
C TYR A 136 -4.42 14.59 -19.32
N ALA A 137 -4.05 15.47 -20.26
CA ALA A 137 -2.75 16.12 -20.25
C ALA A 137 -2.73 17.22 -19.18
N ILE A 138 -1.67 17.27 -18.37
CA ILE A 138 -1.55 18.24 -17.27
C ILE A 138 -0.16 18.87 -17.22
N SER A 139 -0.08 20.13 -16.82
CA SER A 139 1.18 20.90 -16.68
C SER A 139 1.58 21.21 -15.23
N ARG A 140 0.72 20.95 -14.26
CA ARG A 140 0.96 21.16 -12.83
C ARG A 140 0.22 20.13 -11.97
N PRO A 141 0.57 19.98 -10.68
CA PRO A 141 -0.07 18.96 -9.83
C PRO A 141 -1.59 19.08 -9.78
N LEU A 142 -2.24 17.92 -9.77
CA LEU A 142 -3.63 17.76 -9.36
C LEU A 142 -3.65 17.61 -7.86
N VAL A 143 -4.08 18.68 -7.18
CA VAL A 143 -4.08 18.75 -5.73
C VAL A 143 -5.27 17.95 -5.20
N MET A 144 -4.98 16.88 -4.47
CA MET A 144 -6.00 16.14 -3.76
C MET A 144 -6.26 16.86 -2.43
N LEU A 145 -7.40 17.52 -2.28
CA LEU A 145 -7.78 18.10 -0.98
C LEU A 145 -8.14 17.00 0.03
N TYR A 146 -8.23 17.37 1.30
CA TYR A 146 -8.64 16.49 2.38
C TYR A 146 -9.95 15.76 2.06
N TYR A 147 -10.08 14.48 2.43
CA TYR A 147 -11.26 13.64 2.20
C TYR A 147 -11.69 13.46 0.72
N THR A 148 -10.71 13.30 -0.18
CA THR A 148 -10.94 13.17 -1.65
C THR A 148 -10.63 11.78 -2.18
N GLN A 149 -11.51 11.29 -3.05
CA GLN A 149 -11.33 10.07 -3.85
C GLN A 149 -11.21 10.45 -5.32
N PHE A 150 -10.06 10.17 -5.92
CA PHE A 150 -9.88 10.19 -7.36
C PHE A 150 -10.17 8.78 -7.89
N ILE A 151 -11.19 8.68 -8.76
CA ILE A 151 -11.65 7.40 -9.28
C ILE A 151 -11.72 7.47 -10.79
N GLY A 152 -10.86 6.74 -11.46
CA GLY A 152 -10.98 6.50 -12.89
C GLY A 152 -12.01 5.41 -13.21
N ASP A 153 -12.42 5.40 -14.47
CA ASP A 153 -13.21 4.31 -15.03
C ASP A 153 -12.45 2.98 -14.94
N ALA A 154 -13.04 1.98 -14.28
CA ALA A 154 -12.41 0.68 -14.06
C ALA A 154 -12.45 -0.23 -15.30
N ASN A 155 -13.35 0.03 -16.25
CA ASN A 155 -13.47 -0.74 -17.50
C ASN A 155 -12.47 -0.22 -18.55
N SER A 156 -12.12 1.07 -18.50
CA SER A 156 -11.11 1.68 -19.36
C SER A 156 -10.34 2.78 -18.62
N LEU A 157 -9.23 2.38 -18.01
CA LEU A 157 -8.33 3.23 -17.22
C LEU A 157 -8.02 4.56 -17.91
N PRO A 158 -8.41 5.71 -17.35
CA PRO A 158 -7.94 7.00 -17.82
C PRO A 158 -6.44 7.17 -17.59
N VAL A 159 -5.80 7.93 -18.48
CA VAL A 159 -4.38 8.28 -18.40
C VAL A 159 -4.25 9.71 -17.88
N ILE A 160 -3.48 9.93 -16.83
CA ILE A 160 -3.00 11.25 -16.45
C ILE A 160 -1.61 11.40 -17.07
N LEU A 161 -1.47 12.32 -18.02
CA LEU A 161 -0.25 12.51 -18.80
C LEU A 161 0.44 13.81 -18.40
N GLY A 162 1.66 13.72 -17.89
CA GLY A 162 2.49 14.90 -17.62
C GLY A 162 3.04 15.51 -18.89
N LEU A 163 2.76 16.78 -19.16
CA LEU A 163 3.31 17.51 -20.30
C LEU A 163 4.84 17.74 -20.15
N PRO A 164 5.59 17.92 -21.25
CA PRO A 164 7.05 18.12 -21.18
C PRO A 164 7.52 19.29 -20.32
N ASN A 165 6.69 20.34 -20.22
CA ASN A 165 6.93 21.52 -19.39
C ASN A 165 6.30 21.44 -18.00
N PHE A 166 5.90 20.24 -17.54
CA PHE A 166 5.28 20.05 -16.24
C PHE A 166 6.17 20.62 -15.12
N TYR A 167 5.55 21.35 -14.21
CA TYR A 167 6.20 21.89 -13.02
C TYR A 167 5.44 21.52 -11.75
N GLY A 168 6.12 20.86 -10.82
CA GLY A 168 5.58 20.47 -9.51
C GLY A 168 6.19 19.16 -9.02
N ILE A 169 5.85 18.79 -7.79
CA ILE A 169 6.42 17.61 -7.12
C ILE A 169 6.00 16.29 -7.79
N ALA A 170 4.73 16.18 -8.19
CA ALA A 170 4.17 14.99 -8.80
C ALA A 170 2.87 15.31 -9.58
N LEU A 171 2.44 14.40 -10.48
CA LEU A 171 1.15 14.55 -11.19
C LEU A 171 -0.02 14.67 -10.21
N LEU A 172 -0.03 13.82 -9.19
CA LEU A 172 -1.01 13.83 -8.10
C LEU A 172 -0.31 14.19 -6.80
N ASP A 173 -0.89 15.14 -6.05
CA ASP A 173 -0.31 15.63 -4.79
C ASP A 173 -1.33 15.52 -3.65
N SER A 174 -1.05 14.65 -2.67
CA SER A 174 -1.91 14.46 -1.50
C SER A 174 -1.68 15.44 -0.35
N ASP A 175 -0.57 16.15 -0.35
CA ASP A 175 -0.20 17.07 0.72
C ASP A 175 0.76 18.16 0.23
N PRO A 176 0.26 19.23 -0.39
CA PRO A 176 1.12 20.25 -0.95
C PRO A 176 2.00 20.92 0.11
N TYR A 177 3.23 21.24 -0.28
CA TYR A 177 4.15 22.00 0.56
C TYR A 177 3.93 23.52 0.45
N LEU A 178 4.00 24.18 1.60
CA LEU A 178 4.16 25.62 1.78
C LEU A 178 5.66 25.97 1.85
N PRO A 179 6.02 27.27 1.81
CA PRO A 179 7.37 27.70 2.11
C PRO A 179 7.89 27.11 3.44
N TYR A 180 9.20 26.89 3.50
CA TYR A 180 9.89 26.27 4.66
C TYR A 180 9.53 24.81 4.94
N GLY A 181 8.86 24.12 4.00
CA GLY A 181 8.59 22.69 4.10
C GLY A 181 7.42 22.31 5.03
N LEU A 182 6.54 23.27 5.33
CA LEU A 182 5.30 22.98 6.04
C LEU A 182 4.28 22.36 5.08
N SER A 183 3.61 21.28 5.45
CA SER A 183 2.56 20.66 4.64
C SER A 183 1.21 21.35 4.87
N TRP A 184 0.27 21.21 3.92
CA TRP A 184 -1.11 21.69 4.08
C TRP A 184 -1.83 20.99 5.22
N TYR A 185 -1.58 19.69 5.38
CA TYR A 185 -2.14 18.87 6.43
C TYR A 185 -1.02 18.30 7.29
N ALA A 186 -1.28 18.09 8.58
CA ALA A 186 -0.35 17.28 9.38
C ALA A 186 -0.35 15.85 8.81
N ASN A 187 0.81 15.33 8.42
CA ASN A 187 0.90 14.06 7.68
C ASN A 187 0.30 12.86 8.44
N GLN A 188 0.35 12.85 9.78
CA GLN A 188 -0.28 11.81 10.61
C GLN A 188 -1.80 11.95 10.70
N ASN A 189 -2.36 13.09 10.29
CA ASN A 189 -3.79 13.39 10.28
C ASN A 189 -4.35 13.50 8.85
N ASN A 190 -3.55 13.26 7.81
CA ASN A 190 -3.96 13.37 6.41
C ASN A 190 -4.74 12.13 5.95
N MET A 191 -5.94 11.95 6.52
CA MET A 191 -6.79 10.77 6.40
C MET A 191 -7.68 10.76 5.14
N TRP A 192 -8.32 9.61 4.91
CA TRP A 192 -9.52 9.46 4.07
C TRP A 192 -9.38 9.81 2.58
N ARG A 193 -8.37 9.23 1.91
CA ARG A 193 -8.08 9.47 0.48
C ARG A 193 -8.08 8.20 -0.33
N GLN A 194 -8.53 8.27 -1.57
CA GLN A 194 -8.40 7.13 -2.49
C GLN A 194 -7.89 7.61 -3.84
N VAL A 195 -6.98 6.86 -4.44
CA VAL A 195 -6.70 6.95 -5.88
C VAL A 195 -6.89 5.55 -6.44
N ARG A 196 -7.74 5.41 -7.46
CA ARG A 196 -7.90 4.12 -8.12
C ARG A 196 -8.25 4.21 -9.58
N ASN A 197 -7.80 3.21 -10.34
CA ASN A 197 -8.04 3.03 -11.76
C ASN A 197 -7.39 4.12 -12.63
N PHE A 198 -6.05 4.19 -12.64
CA PHE A 198 -5.33 5.15 -13.48
C PHE A 198 -4.11 4.54 -14.15
N VAL A 199 -3.73 5.14 -15.27
CA VAL A 199 -2.34 5.17 -15.72
C VAL A 199 -1.78 6.56 -15.40
N LEU A 200 -0.65 6.63 -14.71
CA LEU A 200 0.07 7.87 -14.41
C LEU A 200 1.36 7.89 -15.23
N ASP A 201 1.41 8.74 -16.26
CA ASP A 201 2.49 8.75 -17.26
C ASP A 201 3.33 10.02 -17.18
N ILE A 202 4.60 9.86 -16.82
CA ILE A 202 5.59 10.94 -16.74
C ILE A 202 6.72 10.77 -17.74
N ARG A 203 6.59 9.90 -18.75
CA ARG A 203 7.66 9.64 -19.74
C ARG A 203 8.02 10.85 -20.59
N GLN A 204 7.12 11.83 -20.71
CA GLN A 204 7.39 13.08 -21.43
C GLN A 204 8.05 14.15 -20.55
N ILE A 205 7.99 14.01 -19.23
CA ILE A 205 8.63 14.94 -18.29
C ILE A 205 10.14 14.67 -18.26
N PRO A 206 11.00 15.71 -18.28
CA PRO A 206 12.43 15.54 -18.07
C PRO A 206 12.76 14.69 -16.84
N LYS A 207 13.74 13.79 -16.98
CA LYS A 207 14.14 12.86 -15.93
C LYS A 207 14.56 13.63 -14.66
N GLY A 208 13.76 13.53 -13.60
CA GLY A 208 14.08 14.04 -12.27
C GLY A 208 13.47 15.39 -11.88
N THR A 209 12.51 15.92 -12.64
CA THR A 209 11.80 17.15 -12.25
C THR A 209 10.45 16.91 -11.58
N ALA A 210 9.87 15.70 -11.71
CA ALA A 210 8.61 15.32 -11.09
C ALA A 210 8.49 13.79 -10.92
N HIS A 211 7.50 13.38 -10.13
CA HIS A 211 7.13 11.99 -9.87
C HIS A 211 5.68 11.72 -10.33
N CYS A 212 5.23 10.47 -10.36
CA CYS A 212 3.83 10.19 -10.71
C CYS A 212 2.90 10.58 -9.54
N LEU A 213 3.25 10.24 -8.29
CA LEU A 213 2.41 10.47 -7.13
C LEU A 213 3.23 10.90 -5.90
N HIS A 214 2.86 12.02 -5.30
CA HIS A 214 3.26 12.38 -3.93
C HIS A 214 2.20 11.84 -2.96
N TRP A 215 2.55 10.85 -2.14
CA TRP A 215 1.62 10.11 -1.28
C TRP A 215 1.96 10.22 0.22
N GLN A 216 2.04 11.45 0.72
CA GLN A 216 2.18 11.75 2.14
C GLN A 216 0.80 11.71 2.82
N VAL A 217 0.46 10.58 3.44
CA VAL A 217 -0.91 10.33 3.96
C VAL A 217 -0.92 9.53 5.27
N ALA A 218 -2.11 9.49 5.91
CA ALA A 218 -2.41 8.73 7.12
C ALA A 218 -3.46 7.61 6.87
N GLN A 219 -4.13 7.13 7.92
CA GLN A 219 -5.10 6.03 7.85
C GLN A 219 -6.37 6.36 7.03
N GLY A 220 -7.13 5.31 6.70
CA GLY A 220 -8.34 5.43 5.86
C GLY A 220 -8.04 5.77 4.41
N THR A 221 -6.80 5.54 3.97
CA THR A 221 -6.32 5.86 2.63
C THR A 221 -5.98 4.59 1.84
N SER A 222 -6.08 4.64 0.51
CA SER A 222 -5.73 3.51 -0.34
C SER A 222 -5.32 3.93 -1.76
N LEU A 223 -4.36 3.21 -2.33
CA LEU A 223 -4.11 3.15 -3.77
C LEU A 223 -4.55 1.78 -4.29
N GLN A 224 -5.20 1.74 -5.46
CA GLN A 224 -5.68 0.51 -6.06
C GLN A 224 -5.69 0.58 -7.59
N ASN A 225 -5.20 -0.44 -8.30
CA ASN A 225 -5.30 -0.56 -9.76
C ASN A 225 -4.70 0.68 -10.47
N ILE A 226 -3.41 0.92 -10.25
CA ILE A 226 -2.67 2.04 -10.86
C ILE A 226 -1.45 1.51 -11.60
N VAL A 227 -1.25 1.99 -12.82
CA VAL A 227 -0.04 1.76 -13.61
C VAL A 227 0.79 3.04 -13.64
N PHE A 228 2.03 2.96 -13.20
CA PHE A 228 3.00 4.06 -13.20
C PHE A 228 3.94 3.89 -14.39
N GLU A 229 3.87 4.81 -15.34
CA GLU A 229 4.68 4.81 -16.55
C GLU A 229 5.78 5.86 -16.44
N MET A 230 7.02 5.39 -16.31
CA MET A 230 8.21 6.23 -16.18
C MET A 230 9.22 5.86 -17.26
N THR A 231 10.21 6.73 -17.47
CA THR A 231 11.25 6.46 -18.46
C THR A 231 12.12 5.30 -17.98
N GLU A 232 12.46 4.36 -18.85
CA GLU A 232 13.36 3.25 -18.52
C GLU A 232 14.84 3.68 -18.61
N GLY A 233 15.67 3.12 -17.73
CA GLY A 233 17.12 3.25 -17.75
C GLY A 233 17.72 4.65 -17.55
N GLY A 234 19.06 4.69 -17.60
CA GLY A 234 19.90 5.88 -17.49
C GLY A 234 20.21 6.31 -16.06
N ASP A 235 21.50 6.45 -15.73
CA ASP A 235 21.98 6.69 -14.36
C ASP A 235 21.50 8.01 -13.74
N ASN A 236 21.05 8.97 -14.56
CA ASN A 236 20.51 10.25 -14.10
C ASN A 236 18.97 10.25 -13.93
N ASN A 237 18.30 9.10 -14.08
CA ASN A 237 16.86 9.03 -13.94
C ASN A 237 16.43 9.10 -12.48
N LYS A 238 15.88 10.23 -12.06
CA LYS A 238 15.34 10.44 -10.70
C LYS A 238 13.80 10.38 -10.65
N GLN A 239 13.16 9.89 -11.70
CA GLN A 239 11.71 9.69 -11.70
C GLN A 239 11.34 8.61 -10.67
N MET A 240 10.21 8.84 -9.99
CA MET A 240 9.66 7.93 -8.98
C MET A 240 8.19 7.68 -9.28
N GLY A 241 7.74 6.43 -9.11
CA GLY A 241 6.32 6.10 -9.23
C GLY A 241 5.57 6.68 -8.05
N ILE A 242 5.98 6.31 -6.84
CA ILE A 242 5.50 6.94 -5.61
C ILE A 242 6.68 7.61 -4.90
N PHE A 243 6.49 8.88 -4.58
CA PHE A 243 7.29 9.61 -3.61
C PHE A 243 6.49 9.74 -2.31
N MET A 244 6.93 9.02 -1.28
CA MET A 244 6.35 9.05 0.06
C MET A 244 7.47 9.33 1.05
N ASP A 245 7.49 10.54 1.59
CA ASP A 245 8.52 11.02 2.50
C ASP A 245 8.21 10.73 3.98
N ASN A 246 6.95 10.80 4.40
CA ASN A 246 6.47 10.45 5.75
C ASN A 246 4.94 10.17 5.78
N GLY A 247 4.41 9.89 6.98
CA GLY A 247 2.98 9.71 7.24
C GLY A 247 2.69 8.60 8.25
N SER A 248 1.41 8.22 8.38
CA SER A 248 0.93 7.14 9.26
C SER A 248 -0.19 6.34 8.60
N ALA A 249 0.10 5.82 7.41
CA ALA A 249 -0.88 5.14 6.57
C ALA A 249 -0.96 3.64 6.91
N LEU A 250 -1.77 2.90 6.14
CA LEU A 250 -1.98 1.47 6.40
C LEU A 250 -1.94 0.60 5.16
N TYR A 251 -2.35 1.07 3.98
CA TYR A 251 -2.74 0.13 2.93
C TYR A 251 -2.65 0.64 1.49
N LEU A 252 -2.08 -0.18 0.60
CA LEU A 252 -2.10 -0.02 -0.86
C LEU A 252 -2.04 -1.38 -1.54
N GLU A 253 -2.63 -1.46 -2.74
CA GLU A 253 -2.74 -2.72 -3.47
C GLU A 253 -2.72 -2.54 -4.99
N ASP A 254 -2.41 -3.62 -5.71
CA ASP A 254 -2.65 -3.77 -7.15
C ASP A 254 -2.00 -2.65 -7.99
N LEU A 255 -0.69 -2.48 -7.83
CA LEU A 255 0.08 -1.43 -8.50
C LEU A 255 1.11 -2.02 -9.46
N ILE A 256 1.30 -1.37 -10.61
CA ILE A 256 2.34 -1.73 -11.60
C ILE A 256 3.25 -0.55 -11.81
N PHE A 257 4.55 -0.74 -11.68
CA PHE A 257 5.58 0.27 -11.91
C PHE A 257 6.43 -0.13 -13.10
N ASN A 258 6.47 0.70 -14.14
CA ASN A 258 7.26 0.48 -15.35
C ASN A 258 8.35 1.57 -15.45
N GLY A 259 9.61 1.15 -15.44
CA GLY A 259 10.76 2.05 -15.53
C GLY A 259 11.07 2.84 -14.25
N GLY A 260 11.70 4.00 -14.41
CA GLY A 260 12.03 4.93 -13.33
C GLY A 260 13.38 4.67 -12.66
N GLY A 261 13.85 5.67 -11.91
CA GLY A 261 14.97 5.48 -10.99
C GLY A 261 14.55 4.65 -9.79
N VAL A 262 13.40 5.00 -9.20
CA VAL A 262 12.80 4.27 -8.09
C VAL A 262 11.34 3.96 -8.41
N GLY A 263 10.90 2.71 -8.25
CA GLY A 263 9.48 2.38 -8.35
C GLY A 263 8.69 3.03 -7.21
N PHE A 264 9.03 2.65 -5.98
CA PHE A 264 8.42 3.16 -4.76
C PHE A 264 9.48 3.68 -3.77
N PHE A 265 9.57 5.00 -3.63
CA PHE A 265 10.30 5.66 -2.55
C PHE A 265 9.40 5.74 -1.32
N SER A 266 9.75 4.99 -0.27
CA SER A 266 8.85 4.68 0.85
C SER A 266 9.39 5.13 2.20
N GLY A 267 8.71 6.10 2.81
CA GLY A 267 8.95 6.63 4.14
C GLY A 267 7.64 6.80 4.90
N ASN A 268 7.39 6.00 5.94
CA ASN A 268 6.15 6.09 6.73
C ASN A 268 6.31 5.37 8.07
N GLN A 269 5.47 5.67 9.06
CA GLN A 269 5.49 4.91 10.31
C GLN A 269 5.24 3.41 10.04
N GLN A 270 4.14 3.11 9.36
CA GLN A 270 3.79 1.74 8.99
C GLN A 270 3.02 1.65 7.68
N PHE A 271 3.08 0.49 7.03
CA PHE A 271 2.30 0.23 5.82
C PHE A 271 2.12 -1.26 5.55
N THR A 272 0.97 -1.63 4.98
CA THR A 272 0.74 -2.93 4.33
C THR A 272 0.61 -2.70 2.82
N CYS A 273 1.56 -3.27 2.09
CA CYS A 273 1.68 -3.15 0.65
C CYS A 273 1.45 -4.52 0.05
N ARG A 274 0.48 -4.68 -0.86
CA ARG A 274 0.31 -5.98 -1.51
C ARG A 274 0.08 -5.95 -3.01
N ASN A 275 0.44 -7.03 -3.68
CA ASN A 275 0.23 -7.19 -5.11
C ASN A 275 0.83 -6.03 -5.91
N LEU A 276 2.15 -5.86 -5.79
CA LEU A 276 2.90 -4.81 -6.50
C LEU A 276 3.85 -5.46 -7.50
N THR A 277 3.78 -5.00 -8.75
CA THR A 277 4.67 -5.46 -9.81
C THR A 277 5.60 -4.32 -10.24
N PHE A 278 6.91 -4.57 -10.26
CA PHE A 278 7.93 -3.63 -10.70
C PHE A 278 8.65 -4.18 -11.92
N ASN A 279 8.71 -3.42 -13.00
CA ASN A 279 9.35 -3.82 -14.25
C ASN A 279 10.39 -2.77 -14.66
N ASN A 280 11.63 -3.21 -14.87
CA ASN A 280 12.70 -2.38 -15.44
C ASN A 280 13.02 -1.11 -14.62
N CYS A 281 12.73 -1.13 -13.31
CA CYS A 281 13.17 -0.08 -12.38
C CYS A 281 14.66 -0.22 -12.10
N GLN A 282 15.39 0.88 -11.85
CA GLN A 282 16.76 0.73 -11.32
C GLN A 282 16.71 0.14 -9.90
N THR A 283 15.95 0.78 -9.02
CA THR A 283 15.56 0.24 -7.72
C THR A 283 14.05 0.10 -7.67
N ALA A 284 13.53 -1.11 -7.41
CA ALA A 284 12.08 -1.30 -7.34
C ALA A 284 11.50 -0.60 -6.10
N ILE A 285 12.04 -0.89 -4.91
CA ILE A 285 11.62 -0.26 -3.66
C ILE A 285 12.84 0.37 -2.97
N TYR A 286 12.77 1.66 -2.71
CA TYR A 286 13.72 2.34 -1.84
C TYR A 286 13.03 2.64 -0.50
N GLN A 287 13.43 1.94 0.56
CA GLN A 287 12.93 2.16 1.90
C GLN A 287 13.75 3.26 2.58
N ASN A 288 13.19 4.47 2.57
CA ASN A 288 13.82 5.66 3.15
C ASN A 288 13.82 5.61 4.69
N TRP A 289 12.69 5.29 5.30
CA TRP A 289 12.58 5.04 6.74
C TRP A 289 11.27 4.33 7.05
N ASN A 290 11.20 3.62 8.18
CA ASN A 290 9.92 3.18 8.74
C ASN A 290 10.02 2.79 10.22
N TRP A 291 8.89 2.44 10.82
CA TRP A 291 8.87 1.54 11.98
C TRP A 291 8.62 0.10 11.53
N LEU A 292 7.63 -0.13 10.66
CA LEU A 292 7.31 -1.45 10.11
C LEU A 292 6.58 -1.39 8.77
N PHE A 293 7.10 -2.06 7.75
CA PHE A 293 6.36 -2.32 6.50
C PHE A 293 6.15 -3.82 6.29
N ALA A 294 4.94 -4.19 5.90
CA ALA A 294 4.61 -5.52 5.41
C ALA A 294 4.40 -5.46 3.89
N TYR A 295 5.24 -6.15 3.15
CA TYR A 295 5.14 -6.33 1.71
C TYR A 295 4.71 -7.76 1.40
N LYS A 296 3.62 -7.92 0.64
CA LYS A 296 3.09 -9.23 0.27
C LYS A 296 2.77 -9.32 -1.22
N ASP A 297 2.94 -10.48 -1.85
CA ASP A 297 2.64 -10.68 -3.27
C ASP A 297 3.41 -9.67 -4.15
N ILE A 298 4.70 -9.49 -3.88
CA ILE A 298 5.55 -8.56 -4.64
C ILE A 298 6.22 -9.29 -5.78
N VAL A 299 6.16 -8.72 -6.98
CA VAL A 299 6.87 -9.21 -8.17
C VAL A 299 7.83 -8.14 -8.65
N ILE A 300 9.11 -8.46 -8.79
CA ILE A 300 10.12 -7.54 -9.31
C ILE A 300 10.81 -8.20 -10.50
N ASN A 301 10.85 -7.50 -11.63
CA ASN A 301 11.40 -7.99 -12.88
C ASN A 301 12.46 -7.01 -13.41
N ASN A 302 13.64 -7.52 -13.75
CA ASN A 302 14.70 -6.78 -14.45
C ASN A 302 15.14 -5.49 -13.72
N ALA A 303 15.49 -5.60 -12.45
CA ALA A 303 15.95 -4.46 -11.64
C ALA A 303 17.41 -4.61 -11.21
N LYS A 304 18.10 -3.50 -10.96
CA LYS A 304 19.43 -3.58 -10.30
C LYS A 304 19.25 -3.98 -8.84
N ILE A 305 18.35 -3.29 -8.14
CA ILE A 305 18.05 -3.56 -6.73
C ILE A 305 16.55 -3.82 -6.57
N GLY A 306 16.19 -4.92 -5.91
CA GLY A 306 14.81 -5.19 -5.52
C GLY A 306 14.35 -4.26 -4.41
N ILE A 307 14.92 -4.42 -3.20
CA ILE A 307 14.65 -3.56 -2.04
C ILE A 307 15.96 -2.97 -1.53
N ASP A 308 16.08 -1.65 -1.57
CA ASP A 308 17.16 -0.91 -0.91
C ASP A 308 16.66 -0.38 0.43
N MET A 309 17.23 -0.88 1.53
CA MET A 309 16.94 -0.44 2.89
C MET A 309 18.19 0.11 3.59
N THR A 310 19.13 0.67 2.83
CA THR A 310 20.44 1.13 3.33
C THR A 310 20.47 2.56 3.85
N GLN A 311 19.35 3.28 3.79
CA GLN A 311 19.28 4.67 4.22
C GLN A 311 19.73 4.82 5.69
N GLY A 312 20.58 5.83 5.92
CA GLY A 312 21.22 6.08 7.21
C GLY A 312 22.53 5.32 7.47
N GLY A 313 22.94 4.40 6.59
CA GLY A 313 24.20 3.66 6.75
C GLY A 313 24.16 2.78 8.01
N ASP A 314 25.16 2.91 8.88
CA ASP A 314 25.21 2.21 10.17
C ASP A 314 24.23 2.77 11.21
N VAL A 315 23.64 3.95 10.97
CA VAL A 315 22.53 4.51 11.76
C VAL A 315 21.23 4.32 10.98
N ILE A 316 20.74 3.09 11.01
CA ILE A 316 19.65 2.63 10.13
C ILE A 316 18.36 3.38 10.44
N THR A 317 17.72 3.93 9.41
CA THR A 317 16.42 4.62 9.50
C THR A 317 15.23 3.70 9.24
N THR A 318 15.46 2.55 8.61
CA THR A 318 14.46 1.51 8.44
C THR A 318 14.32 0.71 9.73
N GLY A 319 13.14 0.71 10.35
CA GLY A 319 12.84 -0.12 11.51
C GLY A 319 12.78 -1.59 11.15
N SER A 320 11.77 -1.98 10.37
CA SER A 320 11.54 -3.37 10.00
C SER A 320 10.78 -3.57 8.68
N ILE A 321 11.07 -4.67 8.00
CA ILE A 321 10.36 -5.13 6.80
C ILE A 321 9.99 -6.61 6.97
N SER A 322 8.75 -6.96 6.64
CA SER A 322 8.35 -8.34 6.35
C SER A 322 8.03 -8.46 4.87
N LEU A 323 8.76 -9.29 4.14
CA LEU A 323 8.51 -9.61 2.73
C LEU A 323 7.98 -11.04 2.62
N GLN A 324 6.73 -11.17 2.21
CA GLN A 324 6.01 -12.44 2.15
C GLN A 324 5.49 -12.73 0.74
N ASP A 325 5.55 -14.00 0.31
CA ASP A 325 4.98 -14.47 -0.95
C ASP A 325 5.45 -13.65 -2.18
N ALA A 326 6.76 -13.39 -2.26
CA ALA A 326 7.34 -12.51 -3.28
C ALA A 326 8.17 -13.27 -4.31
N THR A 327 8.31 -12.70 -5.51
CA THR A 327 9.18 -13.23 -6.57
C THR A 327 10.06 -12.12 -7.13
N MET A 328 11.36 -12.37 -7.24
CA MET A 328 12.32 -11.48 -7.88
C MET A 328 12.96 -12.20 -9.07
N ASN A 329 12.70 -11.71 -10.28
CA ASN A 329 13.12 -12.28 -11.55
C ASN A 329 14.18 -11.39 -12.21
N ASN A 330 15.35 -11.94 -12.49
CA ASN A 330 16.44 -11.22 -13.15
C ASN A 330 16.77 -9.90 -12.44
N VAL A 331 16.98 -9.98 -11.12
CA VAL A 331 17.38 -8.85 -10.28
C VAL A 331 18.85 -9.02 -9.91
N GLU A 332 19.68 -7.97 -9.98
CA GLU A 332 21.10 -8.12 -9.63
C GLU A 332 21.27 -8.37 -8.11
N ILE A 333 20.59 -7.57 -7.28
CA ILE A 333 20.58 -7.67 -5.82
C ILE A 333 19.14 -7.67 -5.31
N GLY A 334 18.72 -8.75 -4.66
CA GLY A 334 17.37 -8.90 -4.11
C GLY A 334 17.06 -7.84 -3.04
N VAL A 335 17.76 -7.91 -1.91
CA VAL A 335 17.66 -6.94 -0.81
C VAL A 335 19.04 -6.42 -0.44
N LEU A 336 19.21 -5.10 -0.43
CA LEU A 336 20.42 -4.43 0.01
C LEU A 336 20.22 -3.84 1.41
N THR A 337 21.06 -4.24 2.37
CA THR A 337 20.93 -3.86 3.79
C THR A 337 22.23 -3.35 4.38
N THR A 338 22.15 -2.55 5.43
CA THR A 338 23.29 -2.15 6.29
C THR A 338 23.24 -2.80 7.67
N PHE A 339 22.31 -3.74 7.90
CA PHE A 339 22.24 -4.49 9.15
C PHE A 339 23.52 -5.31 9.36
N SER A 340 24.27 -4.96 10.41
CA SER A 340 25.56 -5.57 10.71
C SER A 340 25.77 -5.66 12.22
N GLY A 341 26.80 -6.37 12.69
CA GLY A 341 27.17 -6.44 14.11
C GLY A 341 27.26 -5.09 14.84
N ASN A 342 27.56 -4.01 14.10
CA ASN A 342 27.79 -2.67 14.63
C ASN A 342 26.66 -1.68 14.32
N SER A 343 25.63 -2.07 13.55
CA SER A 343 24.57 -1.15 13.16
C SER A 343 23.68 -0.77 14.35
N THR A 344 23.19 0.47 14.33
CA THR A 344 22.34 1.04 15.38
C THR A 344 21.09 1.70 14.80
N PRO A 345 19.97 1.77 15.55
CA PRO A 345 19.67 1.02 16.77
C PRO A 345 19.78 -0.50 16.57
N ALA A 346 20.04 -1.25 17.65
CA ALA A 346 20.41 -2.68 17.55
C ALA A 346 19.37 -3.59 16.86
N SER A 347 18.10 -3.16 16.80
CA SER A 347 17.01 -3.87 16.12
C SER A 347 16.51 -3.18 14.85
N ALA A 348 17.03 -1.99 14.51
CA ALA A 348 16.73 -1.36 13.23
C ALA A 348 17.35 -2.19 12.10
N GLY A 349 16.73 -2.14 10.93
CA GLY A 349 17.06 -2.98 9.80
C GLY A 349 16.55 -4.42 9.94
N THR A 350 15.58 -4.69 10.81
CA THR A 350 14.98 -6.04 10.90
C THR A 350 14.34 -6.40 9.55
N LEU A 351 14.61 -7.61 9.05
CA LEU A 351 14.02 -8.11 7.80
C LEU A 351 13.61 -9.57 7.98
N LEU A 352 12.36 -9.87 7.62
CA LEU A 352 11.83 -11.22 7.51
C LEU A 352 11.54 -11.52 6.04
N LEU A 353 12.06 -12.64 5.55
CA LEU A 353 11.66 -13.23 4.27
C LEU A 353 10.81 -14.46 4.58
N ASP A 354 9.65 -14.56 3.95
CA ASP A 354 8.76 -15.72 4.06
C ASP A 354 8.22 -16.08 2.66
N ASN A 355 8.51 -17.29 2.17
CA ASN A 355 8.10 -17.75 0.85
C ASN A 355 8.52 -16.79 -0.29
N VAL A 356 9.81 -16.45 -0.36
CA VAL A 356 10.36 -15.52 -1.36
C VAL A 356 11.18 -16.28 -2.40
N ASN A 357 10.83 -16.15 -3.69
CA ASN A 357 11.49 -16.84 -4.78
C ASN A 357 12.44 -15.91 -5.55
N PHE A 358 13.71 -16.28 -5.64
CA PHE A 358 14.72 -15.56 -6.41
C PHE A 358 15.06 -16.36 -7.67
N VAL A 359 14.66 -15.86 -8.85
CA VAL A 359 14.87 -16.51 -10.15
C VAL A 359 15.85 -15.67 -10.95
N ASN A 360 16.95 -16.27 -11.40
CA ASN A 360 18.06 -15.56 -12.08
C ASN A 360 18.50 -14.30 -11.30
N THR A 361 18.46 -14.38 -9.98
CA THR A 361 18.83 -13.33 -9.04
C THR A 361 19.87 -13.93 -8.10
N PRO A 362 21.17 -13.76 -8.37
CA PRO A 362 22.22 -14.51 -7.68
C PRO A 362 22.40 -14.11 -6.22
N VAL A 363 22.09 -12.87 -5.85
CA VAL A 363 22.26 -12.37 -4.48
C VAL A 363 20.88 -12.04 -3.90
N ALA A 364 20.41 -12.83 -2.94
CA ALA A 364 19.13 -12.58 -2.28
C ALA A 364 19.25 -11.45 -1.24
N VAL A 365 20.30 -11.45 -0.43
CA VAL A 365 20.59 -10.40 0.55
C VAL A 365 22.07 -10.01 0.51
N GLN A 366 22.36 -8.72 0.36
CA GLN A 366 23.72 -8.16 0.32
C GLN A 366 23.93 -7.12 1.41
N LEU A 367 25.12 -7.14 2.02
CA LEU A 367 25.56 -6.13 2.98
C LEU A 367 26.28 -4.97 2.29
N SER A 368 25.72 -3.76 2.42
CA SER A 368 26.36 -2.50 2.05
C SER A 368 27.19 -1.96 3.22
N PRO A 369 28.36 -1.32 2.98
CA PRO A 369 29.01 -1.07 1.69
C PRO A 369 30.01 -2.17 1.27
N SER A 370 30.17 -3.23 2.07
CA SER A 370 31.17 -4.28 1.83
C SER A 370 30.93 -5.11 0.57
N ASN A 371 29.69 -5.09 0.05
CA ASN A 371 29.18 -5.96 -1.00
C ASN A 371 29.26 -7.47 -0.69
N ALA A 372 29.36 -7.83 0.59
CA ALA A 372 29.31 -9.22 1.01
C ALA A 372 27.90 -9.81 0.80
N THR A 373 27.81 -10.95 0.12
CA THR A 373 26.59 -11.74 0.07
C THR A 373 26.31 -12.34 1.45
N ILE A 374 25.14 -12.04 2.00
CA ILE A 374 24.65 -12.60 3.27
C ILE A 374 23.76 -13.82 3.02
N LEU A 375 22.99 -13.79 1.94
CA LEU A 375 22.13 -14.88 1.51
C LEU A 375 22.22 -15.04 -0.01
N GLU A 376 22.64 -16.22 -0.47
CA GLU A 376 22.66 -16.59 -1.88
C GLU A 376 21.23 -16.68 -2.43
N GLY A 377 21.02 -16.19 -3.65
CA GLY A 377 19.74 -16.25 -4.36
C GLY A 377 19.64 -17.48 -5.27
N ASN A 378 19.01 -17.31 -6.44
CA ASN A 378 18.71 -18.38 -7.40
C ASN A 378 17.98 -19.59 -6.78
N GLN A 379 17.17 -19.32 -5.76
CA GLN A 379 16.44 -20.33 -5.01
C GLN A 379 15.20 -19.72 -4.37
N LYS A 380 14.31 -20.60 -3.92
CA LYS A 380 13.18 -20.23 -3.09
C LYS A 380 13.59 -20.26 -1.62
N ILE A 381 13.47 -19.12 -0.95
CA ILE A 381 13.71 -18.96 0.49
C ILE A 381 12.39 -19.19 1.22
N ALA A 382 12.31 -20.32 1.95
CA ALA A 382 11.12 -20.67 2.72
C ALA A 382 10.92 -19.71 3.91
N SER A 383 11.96 -19.51 4.73
CA SER A 383 12.00 -18.44 5.73
C SER A 383 13.43 -18.05 6.08
N TRP A 384 13.66 -16.75 6.27
CA TRP A 384 14.94 -16.19 6.67
C TRP A 384 14.71 -14.94 7.51
N ALA A 385 15.56 -14.70 8.51
CA ALA A 385 15.45 -13.52 9.36
C ALA A 385 16.80 -12.85 9.58
N GLN A 386 16.77 -11.50 9.60
CA GLN A 386 17.74 -10.69 10.33
C GLN A 386 17.06 -9.83 11.37
N GLY A 387 17.70 -9.71 12.54
CA GLY A 387 17.15 -9.00 13.68
C GLY A 387 17.34 -9.79 14.97
N ARG A 388 16.57 -9.46 16.01
CA ARG A 388 16.54 -10.23 17.27
C ARG A 388 15.46 -11.31 17.18
N VAL A 389 15.86 -12.57 17.33
CA VAL A 389 14.95 -13.71 17.43
C VAL A 389 14.90 -14.16 18.88
N TYR A 390 13.69 -14.34 19.41
CA TYR A 390 13.47 -14.77 20.79
C TYR A 390 13.02 -16.23 20.81
N THR A 391 13.54 -17.00 21.76
CA THR A 391 13.03 -18.33 22.11
C THR A 391 12.48 -18.27 23.53
N ALA A 392 11.18 -18.53 23.66
CA ALA A 392 10.52 -18.66 24.95
C ALA A 392 10.63 -20.10 25.47
N TYR A 393 10.82 -20.26 26.77
CA TYR A 393 10.89 -21.54 27.45
C TYR A 393 10.46 -21.39 28.91
N GLU A 394 10.13 -22.49 29.58
CA GLU A 394 9.95 -22.48 31.03
C GLU A 394 11.30 -22.59 31.73
N SER A 395 11.55 -21.74 32.72
CA SER A 395 12.74 -21.80 33.56
C SER A 395 12.36 -21.89 35.03
N SER A 396 13.14 -22.63 35.80
CA SER A 396 13.06 -22.61 37.26
C SER A 396 13.76 -21.38 37.84
N TYR A 397 13.15 -20.73 38.82
CA TYR A 397 13.75 -19.67 39.62
C TYR A 397 13.37 -19.84 41.10
N GLU A 398 14.18 -19.31 42.01
CA GLU A 398 13.93 -19.42 43.45
C GLU A 398 13.19 -18.18 43.97
N GLU A 399 12.07 -18.39 44.67
CA GLU A 399 11.31 -17.34 45.33
C GLU A 399 10.81 -17.83 46.70
N ASN A 400 11.11 -17.10 47.78
CA ASN A 400 10.75 -17.48 49.16
C ASN A 400 11.19 -18.90 49.58
N ASN A 401 12.39 -19.35 49.16
CA ASN A 401 12.90 -20.72 49.36
C ASN A 401 12.04 -21.82 48.70
N LEU A 402 11.29 -21.47 47.67
CA LEU A 402 10.57 -22.40 46.81
C LEU A 402 11.12 -22.32 45.40
N THR A 403 11.32 -23.48 44.77
CA THR A 403 11.57 -23.58 43.34
C THR A 403 10.27 -23.31 42.60
N CYS A 404 10.19 -22.13 41.97
CA CYS A 404 9.10 -21.70 41.12
C CYS A 404 9.45 -21.94 39.65
N TYR A 405 8.44 -22.06 38.78
CA TYR A 405 8.60 -22.15 37.34
C TYR A 405 7.88 -20.97 36.68
N GLY A 406 8.55 -20.31 35.76
CA GLY A 406 7.99 -19.17 35.06
C GLY A 406 8.50 -19.05 33.63
N PRO A 407 7.83 -18.22 32.81
CA PRO A 407 8.24 -17.97 31.45
C PRO A 407 9.57 -17.20 31.44
N ALA A 408 10.54 -17.72 30.68
CA ALA A 408 11.78 -17.03 30.35
C ALA A 408 11.95 -16.93 28.84
N ALA A 409 12.80 -16.00 28.41
CA ALA A 409 13.19 -15.85 27.03
C ALA A 409 14.68 -15.59 26.91
N LYS A 410 15.28 -16.18 25.88
CA LYS A 410 16.61 -15.79 25.40
C LYS A 410 16.46 -15.20 24.01
N PHE A 411 17.39 -14.35 23.61
CA PHE A 411 17.41 -13.81 22.26
C PHE A 411 18.80 -13.93 21.64
N ASP A 412 18.81 -14.11 20.34
CA ASP A 412 20.00 -14.03 19.50
C ASP A 412 19.79 -12.97 18.43
N ARG A 413 20.87 -12.27 18.06
CA ARG A 413 20.85 -11.35 16.92
C ARG A 413 21.40 -12.09 15.71
N VAL A 414 20.58 -12.29 14.69
CA VAL A 414 20.84 -13.26 13.64
C VAL A 414 20.79 -12.64 12.24
N GLN A 415 21.37 -13.34 11.26
CA GLN A 415 21.22 -13.15 9.81
C GLN A 415 21.25 -14.56 9.19
N GLN A 416 20.15 -15.30 9.28
CA GLN A 416 20.15 -16.73 8.96
C GLN A 416 18.79 -17.25 8.52
N LEU A 417 18.81 -18.44 7.90
CA LEU A 417 17.60 -19.23 7.68
C LEU A 417 16.96 -19.59 9.03
N VAL A 418 15.64 -19.54 9.08
CA VAL A 418 14.85 -19.92 10.26
C VAL A 418 13.80 -20.94 9.86
N GLU A 419 13.31 -21.71 10.84
CA GLU A 419 12.20 -22.62 10.59
C GLU A 419 10.96 -21.83 10.14
N PRO A 420 10.36 -22.18 8.97
CA PRO A 420 9.16 -21.51 8.51
C PRO A 420 8.03 -21.68 9.54
N PRO A 421 7.29 -20.61 9.86
CA PRO A 421 6.18 -20.72 10.80
C PRO A 421 5.12 -21.68 10.25
N PRO A 422 4.48 -22.51 11.09
CA PRO A 422 3.37 -23.34 10.64
C PRO A 422 2.22 -22.46 10.18
N LYS A 423 1.73 -22.72 8.96
CA LYS A 423 0.61 -21.99 8.35
C LYS A 423 -0.57 -22.94 8.20
N SER A 424 -1.75 -22.52 8.66
CA SER A 424 -2.97 -23.31 8.45
C SER A 424 -3.27 -23.40 6.95
N PRO A 425 -3.48 -24.60 6.37
CA PRO A 425 -3.85 -24.75 4.96
C PRO A 425 -5.10 -23.97 4.56
N SER A 426 -6.00 -23.68 5.51
CA SER A 426 -7.22 -22.88 5.27
C SER A 426 -6.95 -21.40 4.96
N LEU A 427 -5.73 -20.92 5.22
CA LEU A 427 -5.30 -19.54 4.94
C LEU A 427 -4.54 -19.44 3.62
N LEU A 428 -4.22 -20.58 2.99
CA LEU A 428 -3.32 -20.66 1.85
C LEU A 428 -4.08 -20.99 0.57
N THR A 429 -3.54 -20.53 -0.54
CA THR A 429 -3.90 -21.00 -1.87
C THR A 429 -3.17 -22.32 -2.18
N PRO A 430 -3.49 -23.02 -3.29
CA PRO A 430 -2.82 -24.28 -3.64
C PRO A 430 -1.30 -24.18 -3.85
N ASP A 431 -0.77 -22.99 -4.14
CA ASP A 431 0.67 -22.77 -4.34
C ASP A 431 1.44 -22.47 -3.02
N GLY A 432 0.71 -22.42 -1.89
CA GLY A 432 1.26 -22.18 -0.56
C GLY A 432 1.38 -20.71 -0.16
N SER A 433 0.98 -19.76 -1.02
CA SER A 433 0.84 -18.35 -0.68
C SER A 433 -0.42 -18.10 0.17
N PHE A 434 -0.43 -17.03 0.96
CA PHE A 434 -1.64 -16.60 1.67
C PHE A 434 -2.70 -16.08 0.69
N TYR A 435 -3.95 -16.45 0.93
CA TYR A 435 -5.10 -15.96 0.16
C TYR A 435 -5.17 -14.43 0.16
N THR A 436 -5.37 -13.84 -1.01
CA THR A 436 -5.62 -12.41 -1.17
C THR A 436 -6.83 -12.14 -2.05
N ARG A 437 -7.49 -11.01 -1.79
CA ARG A 437 -8.61 -10.52 -2.59
C ARG A 437 -8.66 -9.01 -2.57
N SER A 438 -8.57 -8.43 -3.76
CA SER A 438 -8.76 -6.99 -3.98
C SER A 438 -10.15 -6.50 -3.68
N ARG A 439 -10.26 -5.22 -3.27
CA ARG A 439 -11.56 -4.58 -3.13
C ARG A 439 -12.34 -4.75 -4.44
N PRO A 440 -13.51 -5.41 -4.44
CA PRO A 440 -14.31 -5.55 -5.66
C PRO A 440 -14.77 -4.17 -6.13
N GLN A 441 -14.63 -3.91 -7.43
CA GLN A 441 -15.14 -2.70 -8.05
C GLN A 441 -16.39 -2.97 -8.90
N TYR A 442 -16.76 -4.23 -9.08
CA TYR A 442 -17.93 -4.67 -9.84
C TYR A 442 -17.86 -4.22 -11.30
N GLU A 443 -16.67 -4.31 -11.89
CA GLU A 443 -16.44 -4.12 -13.33
C GLU A 443 -17.39 -5.02 -14.13
N GLY A 444 -18.00 -4.48 -15.18
CA GLY A 444 -18.97 -5.19 -16.02
C GLY A 444 -20.32 -5.55 -15.39
N VAL A 445 -20.56 -5.28 -14.09
CA VAL A 445 -21.88 -5.42 -13.49
C VAL A 445 -22.79 -4.29 -13.97
N PRO A 446 -23.97 -4.58 -14.55
CA PRO A 446 -24.90 -3.56 -15.00
C PRO A 446 -25.44 -2.68 -13.85
N VAL A 447 -25.77 -1.42 -14.14
CA VAL A 447 -26.20 -0.45 -13.12
C VAL A 447 -27.53 -0.83 -12.47
N GLU A 448 -28.39 -1.54 -13.19
CA GLU A 448 -29.69 -2.05 -12.73
C GLU A 448 -29.55 -3.09 -11.59
N ASN A 449 -28.37 -3.68 -11.41
CA ASN A 449 -28.10 -4.60 -10.30
C ASN A 449 -27.75 -3.88 -8.99
N PHE A 450 -27.63 -2.54 -9.01
CA PHE A 450 -27.35 -1.74 -7.83
C PHE A 450 -28.64 -1.20 -7.23
N ILE A 451 -28.91 -1.59 -5.98
CA ILE A 451 -30.06 -1.14 -5.22
C ILE A 451 -29.63 0.02 -4.32
N SER A 452 -30.17 1.21 -4.58
CA SER A 452 -29.92 2.39 -3.74
C SER A 452 -30.83 2.40 -2.53
N ILE A 453 -30.26 2.40 -1.32
CA ILE A 453 -31.03 2.49 -0.06
C ILE A 453 -31.93 3.74 -0.02
N LYS A 454 -31.52 4.85 -0.65
CA LYS A 454 -32.31 6.09 -0.69
C LYS A 454 -33.55 5.97 -1.58
N THR A 455 -33.48 5.18 -2.64
CA THR A 455 -34.64 4.88 -3.47
C THR A 455 -35.64 3.99 -2.73
N TYR A 456 -35.18 3.24 -1.72
CA TYR A 456 -35.96 2.29 -0.93
C TYR A 456 -36.37 2.83 0.46
N GLY A 457 -36.27 4.14 0.67
CA GLY A 457 -36.87 4.79 1.85
C GLY A 457 -35.88 5.26 2.92
N CYS A 458 -34.60 4.88 2.87
CA CYS A 458 -33.62 5.40 3.82
C CYS A 458 -33.38 6.89 3.57
N ALA A 459 -33.65 7.72 4.57
CA ALA A 459 -33.46 9.17 4.50
C ALA A 459 -31.97 9.52 4.37
N GLY A 460 -31.12 8.84 5.16
CA GLY A 460 -29.68 9.12 5.26
C GLY A 460 -29.41 10.57 5.63
N ASP A 461 -30.18 11.11 6.58
CA ASP A 461 -30.16 12.50 7.03
C ASP A 461 -29.56 12.67 8.44
N GLY A 462 -29.11 11.58 9.06
CA GLY A 462 -28.51 11.57 10.40
C GLY A 462 -29.47 11.89 11.55
N VAL A 463 -30.80 11.86 11.29
CA VAL A 463 -31.84 12.13 12.28
C VAL A 463 -32.94 11.07 12.22
N THR A 464 -33.46 10.78 11.03
CA THR A 464 -34.47 9.74 10.78
C THR A 464 -33.87 8.36 11.08
N ASP A 465 -34.64 7.51 11.76
CA ASP A 465 -34.26 6.12 12.03
C ASP A 465 -34.50 5.28 10.76
N ASP A 466 -33.40 4.98 10.05
CA ASP A 466 -33.38 4.16 8.84
C ASP A 466 -33.29 2.63 9.12
N THR A 467 -33.61 2.17 10.35
CA THR A 467 -33.47 0.75 10.74
C THR A 467 -34.52 -0.18 10.12
N ALA A 468 -35.76 0.31 9.93
CA ALA A 468 -36.88 -0.44 9.34
C ALA A 468 -36.86 -0.35 7.82
#